data_AF-Q01YQ6-F1
#
_entry.id   AF-Q01YQ6-F1
#
_cell.length_a   1.000
_cell.length_b   1.000
_cell.length_c   1.000
_cell.angle_alpha   90.00
_cell.angle_beta   90.00
_cell.angle_gamma   90.00
#
_symmetry.space_group_name_H-M   'P 1'
#
loop_
_entity.id
_entity.type
_entity.pdbx_description
1 polymer ?
#
loop_
_entity_poly.entity_id
_entity_poly.type
_entity_poly.pdbx_seq_one_letter_code
_entity_poly.pdbx_strand_id
1 'polypeptide(L)'
;MRPSVWLSLLLVGGTCRAWDTTPHQKITRAALDSLPAKFVNRLGPESKLLIDLYCIYPDRYQEMAEFGFTRKSAGPQDASEIAVYCVRPDGEAIHGATGDWETDAGSLVYLFERIVSNLAEHRPREAARFAGVLSHFIADSLSPPHSAPDEHREFHAVIERSVPDFTLRNRAPRLAADHLLPAAKGSFDQLYAAAAANRKDLPAIVKAAALHDEQSLDTYRLRAARRAAEIFADSLFTLFTMSDAAETEPRP
;
A
#
# COMPACT_ATOMS: atom_id res chain seq x y z
N MET A 1 49.28 23.25 20.49
CA MET A 1 47.87 23.65 20.28
C MET A 1 47.28 22.67 19.27
N ARG A 2 46.28 21.87 19.67
CA ARG A 2 45.59 20.90 18.79
C ARG A 2 44.19 21.45 18.49
N PRO A 3 43.78 21.58 17.21
CA PRO A 3 42.41 22.00 16.92
C PRO A 3 41.48 20.81 17.07
N SER A 4 40.49 20.95 17.96
CA SER A 4 39.37 20.01 18.06
C SER A 4 38.42 20.26 16.89
N VAL A 5 38.38 19.34 15.93
CA VAL A 5 37.38 19.34 14.86
C VAL A 5 36.09 18.76 15.44
N TRP A 6 35.13 19.64 15.71
CA TRP A 6 33.75 19.25 16.03
C TRP A 6 33.05 18.88 14.72
N LEU A 7 32.86 17.58 14.49
CA LEU A 7 32.06 17.07 13.39
C LEU A 7 30.59 17.12 13.81
N SER A 8 29.89 18.19 13.44
CA SER A 8 28.44 18.29 13.60
C SER A 8 27.76 17.29 12.67
N LEU A 9 27.35 16.15 13.21
CA LEU A 9 26.43 15.21 12.56
C LEU A 9 25.08 15.91 12.38
N LEU A 10 24.86 16.48 11.20
CA LEU A 10 23.54 16.89 10.75
C LEU A 10 22.73 15.62 10.46
N LEU A 11 21.96 15.17 11.45
CA LEU A 11 20.87 14.22 11.23
C LEU A 11 19.80 14.95 10.43
N VAL A 12 19.86 14.81 9.10
CA VAL A 12 18.74 15.17 8.22
C VAL A 12 17.63 14.17 8.53
N GLY A 13 16.60 14.61 9.25
CA GLY A 13 15.38 13.83 9.45
C GLY A 13 14.72 13.62 8.10
N GLY A 14 14.92 12.44 7.51
CA GLY A 14 14.19 12.03 6.31
C GLY A 14 12.70 11.96 6.63
N THR A 15 11.86 12.45 5.71
CA THR A 15 10.42 12.21 5.75
C THR A 15 10.18 10.71 5.85
N CYS A 16 9.60 10.26 6.96
CA CYS A 16 9.33 8.85 7.20
C CYS A 16 8.28 8.36 6.20
N ARG A 17 8.62 7.35 5.39
CA ARG A 17 7.72 6.74 4.41
C ARG A 17 7.33 5.36 4.90
N ALA A 18 6.05 5.13 4.99
CA ALA A 18 5.46 3.92 5.55
C ALA A 18 5.89 2.61 4.89
N TRP A 19 6.54 2.60 3.75
CA TRP A 19 7.61 1.66 3.43
C TRP A 19 8.53 2.35 2.42
N ASP A 20 9.75 1.85 2.22
CA ASP A 20 10.48 2.24 1.01
C ASP A 20 9.80 1.66 -0.25
N THR A 21 10.21 2.14 -1.43
CA THR A 21 9.67 1.69 -2.74
C THR A 21 9.73 0.17 -2.90
N THR A 22 10.80 -0.49 -2.46
CA THR A 22 11.01 -1.93 -2.69
C THR A 22 9.97 -2.80 -1.95
N PRO A 23 9.69 -2.59 -0.65
CA PRO A 23 8.61 -3.29 0.03
C PRO A 23 7.24 -3.19 -0.67
N HIS A 24 6.82 -2.01 -1.13
CA HIS A 24 5.57 -1.86 -1.88
C HIS A 24 5.54 -2.78 -3.09
N GLN A 25 6.59 -2.74 -3.91
CA GLN A 25 6.71 -3.58 -5.11
C GLN A 25 6.66 -5.08 -4.76
N LYS A 26 7.31 -5.52 -3.68
CA LYS A 26 7.28 -6.94 -3.23
C LYS A 26 5.90 -7.37 -2.76
N ILE A 27 5.21 -6.54 -1.99
CA ILE A 27 3.85 -6.79 -1.50
C ILE A 27 2.88 -6.90 -2.67
N THR A 28 2.91 -5.92 -3.57
CA THR A 28 2.07 -5.89 -4.77
C THR A 28 2.31 -7.10 -5.66
N ARG A 29 3.58 -7.47 -5.90
CA ARG A 29 3.95 -8.64 -6.70
C ARG A 29 3.43 -9.93 -6.08
N ALA A 30 3.67 -10.13 -4.78
CA ALA A 30 3.23 -11.35 -4.09
C ALA A 30 1.70 -11.52 -4.13
N ALA A 31 0.94 -10.42 -4.10
CA ALA A 31 -0.50 -10.44 -4.26
C ALA A 31 -0.91 -10.84 -5.69
N LEU A 32 -0.35 -10.19 -6.72
CA LEU A 32 -0.68 -10.49 -8.12
C LEU A 32 -0.29 -11.92 -8.52
N ASP A 33 0.85 -12.42 -8.05
CA ASP A 33 1.31 -13.80 -8.31
C ASP A 33 0.36 -14.86 -7.72
N SER A 34 -0.46 -14.51 -6.73
CA SER A 34 -1.45 -15.40 -6.12
C SER A 34 -2.80 -15.39 -6.83
N LEU A 35 -3.06 -14.41 -7.70
CA LEU A 35 -4.33 -14.29 -8.41
C LEU A 35 -4.46 -15.35 -9.51
N PRO A 36 -5.68 -15.84 -9.80
CA PRO A 36 -5.94 -16.61 -11.01
C PRO A 36 -5.47 -15.87 -12.26
N ALA A 37 -4.83 -16.58 -13.19
CA ALA A 37 -4.26 -16.00 -14.41
C ALA A 37 -5.26 -15.17 -15.23
N LYS A 38 -6.56 -15.55 -15.22
CA LYS A 38 -7.60 -14.78 -15.91
C LYS A 38 -7.67 -13.32 -15.43
N PHE A 39 -7.45 -13.05 -14.16
CA PHE A 39 -7.53 -11.70 -13.60
C PHE A 39 -6.27 -10.88 -13.88
N VAL A 40 -5.09 -11.51 -13.79
CA VAL A 40 -3.82 -10.87 -14.20
C VAL A 40 -3.85 -10.53 -15.70
N ASN A 41 -4.40 -11.43 -16.52
CA ASN A 41 -4.53 -11.22 -17.97
C ASN A 41 -5.48 -10.06 -18.31
N ARG A 42 -6.52 -9.79 -17.49
CA ARG A 42 -7.40 -8.61 -17.67
C ARG A 42 -6.64 -7.30 -17.52
N LEU A 43 -5.61 -7.24 -16.66
CA LEU A 43 -4.73 -6.08 -16.54
C LEU A 43 -3.72 -5.99 -17.69
N GLY A 44 -3.37 -7.14 -18.30
CA GLY A 44 -2.41 -7.22 -19.39
C GLY A 44 -1.07 -6.56 -19.02
N PRO A 45 -0.52 -5.64 -19.85
CA PRO A 45 0.76 -4.99 -19.58
C PRO A 45 0.74 -4.11 -18.32
N GLU A 46 -0.44 -3.67 -17.86
CA GLU A 46 -0.59 -2.81 -16.69
C GLU A 46 -0.25 -3.54 -15.39
N SER A 47 -0.28 -4.88 -15.36
CA SER A 47 0.15 -5.68 -14.20
C SER A 47 1.60 -5.36 -13.78
N LYS A 48 2.51 -5.19 -14.74
CA LYS A 48 3.90 -4.82 -14.46
C LYS A 48 4.01 -3.39 -13.94
N LEU A 49 3.26 -2.44 -14.52
CA LEU A 49 3.27 -1.05 -14.05
C LEU A 49 2.61 -0.90 -12.67
N LEU A 50 1.62 -1.73 -12.36
CA LEU A 50 1.00 -1.82 -11.04
C LEU A 50 2.06 -2.16 -9.99
N ILE A 51 2.89 -3.18 -10.26
CA ILE A 51 4.02 -3.58 -9.40
C ILE A 51 5.07 -2.49 -9.34
N ASP A 52 5.58 -2.01 -10.48
CA ASP A 52 6.81 -1.23 -10.49
C ASP A 52 6.60 0.26 -10.17
N LEU A 53 5.38 0.78 -10.38
CA LEU A 53 5.11 2.21 -10.40
C LEU A 53 3.81 2.62 -9.68
N TYR A 54 2.66 1.98 -9.94
CA TYR A 54 1.39 2.49 -9.42
C TYR A 54 1.24 2.29 -7.92
N CYS A 55 1.88 1.27 -7.34
CA CYS A 55 1.89 1.03 -5.90
C CYS A 55 2.70 2.04 -5.08
N ILE A 56 3.40 2.98 -5.72
CA ILE A 56 4.11 4.09 -5.07
C ILE A 56 3.55 5.46 -5.48
N TYR A 57 2.35 5.49 -6.07
CA TYR A 57 1.70 6.74 -6.45
C TYR A 57 1.45 7.67 -5.25
N PRO A 58 0.96 7.21 -4.08
CA PRO A 58 0.73 8.11 -2.97
C PRO A 58 2.01 8.75 -2.42
N ASP A 59 3.08 7.97 -2.21
CA ASP A 59 4.40 8.49 -1.86
C ASP A 59 4.89 9.58 -2.84
N ARG A 60 4.78 9.30 -4.15
CA ARG A 60 5.18 10.25 -5.19
C ARG A 60 4.31 11.50 -5.18
N TYR A 61 3.00 11.32 -5.01
CA TYR A 61 2.05 12.41 -4.96
C TYR A 61 2.35 13.33 -3.78
N GLN A 62 2.49 12.78 -2.57
CA GLN A 62 2.80 13.55 -1.37
C GLN A 62 4.10 14.31 -1.52
N GLU A 63 5.16 13.65 -1.97
CA GLU A 63 6.47 14.30 -2.12
C GLU A 63 6.43 15.44 -3.17
N MET A 64 5.80 15.22 -4.33
CA MET A 64 5.67 16.27 -5.35
C MET A 64 4.75 17.41 -4.89
N ALA A 65 3.66 17.11 -4.17
CA ALA A 65 2.72 18.10 -3.68
C ALA A 65 3.31 18.94 -2.53
N GLU A 66 4.09 18.32 -1.64
CA GLU A 66 4.70 18.98 -0.49
C GLU A 66 5.88 19.87 -0.91
N PHE A 67 6.75 19.37 -1.80
CA PHE A 67 8.00 20.04 -2.16
C PHE A 67 7.95 20.78 -3.50
N GLY A 68 6.87 20.65 -4.27
CA GLY A 68 6.62 21.40 -5.50
C GLY A 68 7.64 21.16 -6.62
N PHE A 69 8.30 19.99 -6.63
CA PHE A 69 9.28 19.67 -7.67
C PHE A 69 8.75 18.67 -8.69
N THR A 70 9.33 18.72 -9.88
CA THR A 70 9.05 17.76 -10.95
C THR A 70 10.06 16.62 -10.96
N ARG A 71 9.58 15.38 -11.07
CA ARG A 71 10.43 14.19 -11.15
C ARG A 71 10.93 13.99 -12.59
N LYS A 72 12.23 13.73 -12.74
CA LYS A 72 12.87 13.40 -14.03
C LYS A 72 12.91 11.90 -14.33
N SER A 73 12.44 11.07 -13.41
CA SER A 73 12.35 9.61 -13.57
C SER A 73 11.14 9.21 -14.39
N ALA A 74 11.12 7.98 -14.90
CA ALA A 74 9.93 7.41 -15.54
C ALA A 74 8.70 7.44 -14.61
N GLY A 75 7.52 7.68 -15.21
CA GLY A 75 6.24 7.83 -14.52
C GLY A 75 5.75 9.29 -14.48
N PRO A 76 4.82 9.60 -13.57
CA PRO A 76 4.31 10.96 -13.37
C PRO A 76 5.44 11.92 -13.02
N GLN A 77 5.44 13.10 -13.64
CA GLN A 77 6.42 14.16 -13.41
C GLN A 77 5.89 15.22 -12.46
N ASP A 78 4.58 15.39 -12.38
CA ASP A 78 3.90 16.36 -11.51
C ASP A 78 2.81 15.70 -10.65
N ALA A 79 2.52 16.28 -9.48
CA ALA A 79 1.46 15.81 -8.57
C ALA A 79 0.08 15.80 -9.25
N SER A 80 -0.21 16.79 -10.10
CA SER A 80 -1.49 16.89 -10.81
C SER A 80 -1.75 15.73 -11.78
N GLU A 81 -0.71 15.06 -12.30
CA GLU A 81 -0.85 13.91 -13.18
C GLU A 81 -1.42 12.67 -12.47
N ILE A 82 -1.28 12.60 -11.14
CA ILE A 82 -1.74 11.48 -10.32
C ILE A 82 -2.71 11.85 -9.20
N ALA A 83 -3.00 13.13 -9.02
CA ALA A 83 -3.93 13.62 -8.00
C ALA A 83 -5.29 12.90 -8.05
N VAL A 84 -5.81 12.60 -9.24
CA VAL A 84 -7.10 11.89 -9.41
C VAL A 84 -7.14 10.49 -8.79
N TYR A 85 -5.97 9.87 -8.62
CA TYR A 85 -5.84 8.55 -7.99
C TYR A 85 -5.56 8.64 -6.49
N CYS A 86 -4.84 9.69 -6.06
CA CYS A 86 -4.36 9.84 -4.70
C CYS A 86 -5.21 10.79 -3.83
N VAL A 87 -6.23 11.44 -4.40
CA VAL A 87 -7.11 12.37 -3.69
C VAL A 87 -8.56 12.03 -4.00
N ARG A 88 -9.37 11.94 -2.95
CA ARG A 88 -10.82 11.75 -3.07
C ARG A 88 -11.50 13.03 -3.58
N PRO A 89 -12.73 12.94 -4.12
CA PRO A 89 -13.46 14.11 -4.61
C PRO A 89 -13.73 15.21 -3.57
N ASP A 90 -13.71 14.87 -2.27
CA ASP A 90 -13.85 15.81 -1.16
C ASP A 90 -12.53 16.52 -0.79
N GLY A 91 -11.42 16.20 -1.46
CA GLY A 91 -10.12 16.79 -1.24
C GLY A 91 -9.22 16.01 -0.28
N GLU A 92 -9.71 14.93 0.32
CA GLU A 92 -8.93 14.12 1.25
C GLU A 92 -7.89 13.26 0.52
N ALA A 93 -6.65 13.29 0.99
CA ALA A 93 -5.55 12.49 0.42
C ALA A 93 -5.66 11.02 0.85
N ILE A 94 -5.30 10.13 -0.06
CA ILE A 94 -5.29 8.67 0.15
C ILE A 94 -3.83 8.23 0.23
N HIS A 95 -3.38 7.87 1.44
CA HIS A 95 -2.02 7.37 1.66
C HIS A 95 -2.04 6.04 2.40
N GLY A 96 -2.41 6.03 3.68
CA GLY A 96 -2.61 4.85 4.52
C GLY A 96 -3.68 5.13 5.58
N ALA A 97 -3.97 4.15 6.43
CA ALA A 97 -4.94 4.29 7.51
C ALA A 97 -4.46 5.32 8.54
N THR A 98 -5.28 6.32 8.77
CA THR A 98 -5.08 7.40 9.75
C THR A 98 -5.50 6.99 11.16
N GLY A 99 -6.27 5.91 11.29
CA GLY A 99 -6.93 5.53 12.54
C GLY A 99 -8.30 6.17 12.71
N ASP A 100 -8.65 7.17 11.89
CA ASP A 100 -10.01 7.68 11.78
C ASP A 100 -10.85 6.76 10.89
N TRP A 101 -11.84 6.11 11.51
CA TRP A 101 -12.61 5.05 10.85
C TRP A 101 -13.32 5.58 9.59
N GLU A 102 -13.93 6.76 9.67
CA GLU A 102 -14.76 7.30 8.59
C GLU A 102 -13.92 7.70 7.38
N THR A 103 -12.80 8.38 7.63
CA THR A 103 -11.83 8.76 6.61
C THR A 103 -11.24 7.54 5.94
N ASP A 104 -10.79 6.55 6.71
CA ASP A 104 -10.13 5.37 6.18
C ASP A 104 -11.12 4.46 5.41
N ALA A 105 -12.36 4.33 5.91
CA ALA A 105 -13.41 3.59 5.22
C ALA A 105 -13.83 4.28 3.91
N GLY A 106 -13.98 5.60 3.91
CA GLY A 106 -14.30 6.38 2.71
C GLY A 106 -13.24 6.22 1.61
N SER A 107 -11.96 6.14 1.99
CA SER A 107 -10.85 5.91 1.07
C SER A 107 -10.90 4.52 0.43
N LEU A 108 -11.15 3.46 1.22
CA LEU A 108 -11.30 2.11 0.67
C LEU A 108 -12.52 1.98 -0.25
N VAL A 109 -13.68 2.52 0.16
CA VAL A 109 -14.90 2.48 -0.66
C VAL A 109 -14.67 3.18 -1.99
N TYR A 110 -14.07 4.38 -1.97
CA TYR A 110 -13.75 5.13 -3.17
C TYR A 110 -12.85 4.33 -4.12
N LEU A 111 -11.75 3.76 -3.61
CA LEU A 111 -10.84 2.95 -4.41
C LEU A 111 -11.54 1.71 -5.00
N PHE A 112 -12.35 1.03 -4.20
CA PHE A 112 -13.10 -0.15 -4.63
C PHE A 112 -14.06 0.19 -5.77
N GLU A 113 -14.84 1.26 -5.60
CA GLU A 113 -15.79 1.74 -6.63
C GLU A 113 -15.05 2.08 -7.93
N ARG A 114 -13.95 2.84 -7.84
CA ARG A 114 -13.17 3.22 -9.01
C ARG A 114 -12.57 2.02 -9.74
N ILE A 115 -12.08 1.02 -9.01
CA ILE A 115 -11.54 -0.21 -9.62
C ILE A 115 -12.64 -0.99 -10.33
N VAL A 116 -13.78 -1.25 -9.67
CA VAL A 116 -14.89 -2.03 -10.25
C VAL A 116 -15.46 -1.33 -11.49
N SER A 117 -15.73 -0.03 -11.40
CA SER A 117 -16.30 0.73 -12.52
C SER A 117 -15.35 0.76 -13.73
N ASN A 118 -14.05 0.99 -13.53
CA ASN A 118 -13.10 0.96 -14.64
C ASN A 118 -12.90 -0.44 -15.24
N LEU A 119 -13.00 -1.51 -14.43
CA LEU A 119 -12.98 -2.88 -14.96
C LEU A 119 -14.22 -3.16 -15.82
N ALA A 120 -15.40 -2.78 -15.34
CA ALA A 120 -16.67 -2.94 -16.06
C ALA A 120 -16.76 -2.10 -17.36
N GLU A 121 -16.03 -0.99 -17.43
CA GLU A 121 -15.90 -0.15 -18.63
C GLU A 121 -14.76 -0.59 -19.57
N HIS A 122 -14.10 -1.72 -19.30
CA HIS A 122 -12.93 -2.20 -20.06
C HIS A 122 -11.78 -1.17 -20.12
N ARG A 123 -11.53 -0.48 -19.00
CA ARG A 123 -10.43 0.48 -18.80
C ARG A 123 -9.38 -0.08 -17.84
N PRO A 124 -8.67 -1.17 -18.21
CA PRO A 124 -7.77 -1.88 -17.30
C PRO A 124 -6.61 -1.01 -16.78
N ARG A 125 -6.17 -0.02 -17.57
CA ARG A 125 -5.15 0.95 -17.15
C ARG A 125 -5.57 1.80 -15.96
N GLU A 126 -6.78 2.32 -16.00
CA GLU A 126 -7.31 3.15 -14.91
C GLU A 126 -7.57 2.31 -13.67
N ALA A 127 -8.16 1.11 -13.85
CA ALA A 127 -8.32 0.15 -12.77
C ALA A 127 -6.97 -0.21 -12.11
N ALA A 128 -5.91 -0.44 -12.90
CA ALA A 128 -4.58 -0.74 -12.39
C ALA A 128 -3.98 0.41 -11.58
N ARG A 129 -4.20 1.68 -11.98
CA ARG A 129 -3.71 2.85 -11.25
C ARG A 129 -4.38 3.00 -9.88
N PHE A 130 -5.70 2.87 -9.81
CA PHE A 130 -6.42 2.84 -8.53
C PHE A 130 -6.05 1.61 -7.70
N ALA A 131 -5.85 0.44 -8.32
CA ALA A 131 -5.37 -0.76 -7.63
C ALA A 131 -3.96 -0.58 -7.06
N GLY A 132 -3.09 0.18 -7.73
CA GLY A 132 -1.79 0.58 -7.18
C GLY A 132 -1.94 1.40 -5.90
N VAL A 133 -2.78 2.43 -5.91
CA VAL A 133 -3.08 3.24 -4.71
C VAL A 133 -3.69 2.39 -3.60
N LEU A 134 -4.57 1.44 -3.92
CA LEU A 134 -5.10 0.48 -2.94
C LEU A 134 -4.01 -0.40 -2.33
N SER A 135 -3.09 -0.91 -3.16
CA SER A 135 -1.95 -1.69 -2.67
C SER A 135 -1.09 -0.89 -1.70
N HIS A 136 -0.86 0.39 -2.01
CA HIS A 136 -0.10 1.31 -1.18
C HIS A 136 -0.79 1.53 0.16
N PHE A 137 -2.07 1.90 0.12
CA PHE A 137 -2.90 2.10 1.30
C PHE A 137 -2.87 0.91 2.25
N ILE A 138 -3.03 -0.31 1.72
CA ILE A 138 -2.97 -1.54 2.53
C ILE A 138 -1.58 -1.77 3.11
N ALA A 139 -0.52 -1.58 2.31
CA ALA A 139 0.87 -1.82 2.73
C ALA A 139 1.27 -0.89 3.88
N ASP A 140 0.97 0.39 3.75
CA ASP A 140 1.30 1.43 4.72
C ASP A 140 0.54 1.28 6.03
N SER A 141 -0.75 1.01 5.93
CA SER A 141 -1.60 0.75 7.10
C SER A 141 -1.11 -0.43 7.94
N LEU A 142 -0.34 -1.34 7.34
CA LEU A 142 0.25 -2.49 8.01
C LEU A 142 1.74 -2.35 8.24
N SER A 143 2.34 -1.23 7.87
CA SER A 143 3.71 -0.95 8.24
C SER A 143 3.83 -0.85 9.76
N PRO A 144 4.76 -1.59 10.39
CA PRO A 144 4.85 -1.60 11.84
C PRO A 144 5.00 -0.22 12.52
N PRO A 145 5.72 0.78 11.96
CA PRO A 145 5.80 2.10 12.56
C PRO A 145 4.52 2.93 12.44
N HIS A 146 3.73 2.74 11.38
CA HIS A 146 2.43 3.43 11.19
C HIS A 146 1.31 2.86 12.03
N SER A 147 1.60 1.72 12.66
CA SER A 147 0.78 1.21 13.74
C SER A 147 1.04 1.97 15.06
N ALA A 148 2.20 2.63 15.24
CA ALA A 148 2.61 3.26 16.50
C ALA A 148 2.18 4.72 16.68
N PRO A 149 2.08 5.22 17.92
CA PRO A 149 2.16 6.66 18.19
C PRO A 149 3.55 7.23 17.83
N ASP A 150 3.62 8.54 17.59
CA ASP A 150 4.79 9.29 17.07
C ASP A 150 6.10 9.21 17.89
N GLU A 151 6.08 8.51 19.02
CA GLU A 151 7.14 8.44 20.04
C GLU A 151 8.40 7.68 19.59
N HIS A 152 8.40 7.05 18.41
CA HIS A 152 9.49 6.21 17.90
C HIS A 152 9.89 6.54 16.45
N ARG A 153 9.61 7.77 16.00
CA ARG A 153 9.89 8.25 14.64
C ARG A 153 11.33 8.02 14.19
N GLU A 154 12.29 8.05 15.10
CA GLU A 154 13.70 7.80 14.82
C GLU A 154 14.00 6.39 14.28
N PHE A 155 13.11 5.42 14.51
CA PHE A 155 13.27 4.04 14.04
C PHE A 155 12.49 3.72 12.75
N HIS A 156 11.63 4.63 12.27
CA HIS A 156 10.78 4.41 11.08
C HIS A 156 11.60 3.96 9.87
N ALA A 157 12.58 4.78 9.48
CA ALA A 157 13.44 4.49 8.34
C ALA A 157 14.17 3.15 8.46
N VAL A 158 14.59 2.77 9.68
CA VAL A 158 15.21 1.46 9.89
C VAL A 158 14.19 0.35 9.68
N ILE A 159 12.99 0.45 10.26
CA ILE A 159 11.96 -0.59 10.18
C ILE A 159 11.41 -0.76 8.75
N GLU A 160 11.26 0.34 8.01
CA GLU A 160 10.56 0.44 6.71
C GLU A 160 11.43 0.17 5.48
N ARG A 161 12.76 0.15 5.62
CA ARG A 161 13.66 0.09 4.45
C ARG A 161 13.57 -1.17 3.59
N SER A 162 13.13 -2.28 4.17
CA SER A 162 13.22 -3.58 3.50
C SER A 162 12.21 -4.59 4.00
N VAL A 163 11.89 -5.54 3.13
CA VAL A 163 11.19 -6.78 3.46
C VAL A 163 11.96 -7.93 2.79
N PRO A 164 12.16 -9.07 3.49
CA PRO A 164 12.72 -10.27 2.88
C PRO A 164 11.94 -10.71 1.63
N ASP A 165 12.56 -11.50 0.76
CA ASP A 165 11.82 -12.08 -0.37
C ASP A 165 10.74 -13.05 0.12
N PHE A 166 9.56 -12.95 -0.48
CA PHE A 166 8.44 -13.81 -0.14
C PHE A 166 7.46 -13.98 -1.30
N THR A 167 6.62 -14.99 -1.17
CA THR A 167 5.49 -15.27 -2.06
C THR A 167 4.31 -15.73 -1.19
N LEU A 168 3.08 -15.49 -1.63
CA LEU A 168 1.89 -16.08 -1.03
C LEU A 168 1.72 -17.57 -1.39
N ARG A 169 2.62 -18.12 -2.23
CA ARG A 169 2.63 -19.52 -2.67
C ARG A 169 1.26 -19.91 -3.25
N ASN A 170 0.76 -21.09 -2.87
CA ASN A 170 -0.50 -21.67 -3.33
C ASN A 170 -1.72 -21.15 -2.55
N ARG A 171 -1.61 -20.00 -1.86
CA ARG A 171 -2.78 -19.40 -1.21
C ARG A 171 -3.73 -18.90 -2.29
N ALA A 172 -4.87 -19.56 -2.44
CA ALA A 172 -5.94 -19.01 -3.25
C ALA A 172 -6.51 -17.74 -2.56
N PRO A 173 -6.67 -16.62 -3.27
CA PRO A 173 -7.34 -15.44 -2.74
C PRO A 173 -8.80 -15.77 -2.42
N ARG A 174 -9.35 -15.08 -1.41
CA ARG A 174 -10.69 -15.33 -0.89
C ARG A 174 -11.63 -14.20 -1.27
N LEU A 175 -12.87 -14.56 -1.65
CA LEU A 175 -13.94 -13.60 -1.85
C LEU A 175 -14.33 -12.99 -0.50
N ALA A 176 -14.26 -11.67 -0.36
CA ALA A 176 -14.65 -10.98 0.87
C ALA A 176 -16.19 -10.85 0.97
N ALA A 177 -16.84 -10.44 -0.12
CA ALA A 177 -18.28 -10.38 -0.28
C ALA A 177 -18.64 -10.24 -1.77
N ASP A 178 -19.92 -10.31 -2.10
CA ASP A 178 -20.50 -10.12 -3.43
C ASP A 178 -21.00 -8.67 -3.70
N HIS A 179 -20.99 -7.82 -2.67
CA HIS A 179 -21.37 -6.41 -2.77
C HIS A 179 -20.24 -5.47 -2.31
N LEU A 180 -20.22 -4.25 -2.87
CA LEU A 180 -19.09 -3.32 -2.74
C LEU A 180 -18.83 -2.91 -1.29
N LEU A 181 -19.86 -2.45 -0.58
CA LEU A 181 -19.73 -1.96 0.79
C LEU A 181 -19.33 -3.10 1.76
N PRO A 182 -19.98 -4.28 1.74
CA PRO A 182 -19.50 -5.42 2.54
C PRO A 182 -18.06 -5.85 2.20
N ALA A 183 -17.65 -5.82 0.92
CA ALA A 183 -16.29 -6.17 0.52
C ALA A 183 -15.24 -5.17 1.03
N ALA A 184 -15.54 -3.87 0.93
CA ALA A 184 -14.70 -2.80 1.47
C ALA A 184 -14.58 -2.92 2.99
N LYS A 185 -15.70 -3.12 3.68
CA LYS A 185 -15.73 -3.34 5.14
C LYS A 185 -14.94 -4.59 5.55
N GLY A 186 -15.08 -5.70 4.83
CA GLY A 186 -14.35 -6.94 5.13
C GLY A 186 -12.83 -6.77 4.95
N SER A 187 -12.40 -6.00 3.95
CA SER A 187 -10.98 -5.67 3.75
C SER A 187 -10.48 -4.72 4.86
N PHE A 188 -11.30 -3.75 5.23
CA PHE A 188 -11.04 -2.80 6.32
C PHE A 188 -10.89 -3.50 7.69
N ASP A 189 -11.82 -4.38 8.05
CA ASP A 189 -11.79 -5.12 9.32
C ASP A 189 -10.51 -5.97 9.41
N GLN A 190 -10.11 -6.61 8.31
CA GLN A 190 -8.86 -7.37 8.22
C GLN A 190 -7.61 -6.50 8.39
N LEU A 191 -7.65 -5.29 7.82
CA LEU A 191 -6.57 -4.30 7.90
C LEU A 191 -6.37 -3.85 9.34
N TYR A 192 -7.44 -3.39 10.01
CA TYR A 192 -7.37 -2.90 11.38
C TYR A 192 -6.99 -3.99 12.38
N ALA A 193 -7.48 -5.22 12.19
CA ALA A 193 -7.09 -6.35 13.02
C ALA A 193 -5.57 -6.64 12.91
N ALA A 194 -5.02 -6.57 11.69
CA ALA A 194 -3.59 -6.77 11.44
C ALA A 194 -2.74 -5.60 11.97
N ALA A 195 -3.16 -4.35 11.77
CA ALA A 195 -2.50 -3.18 12.33
C ALA A 195 -2.48 -3.23 13.87
N ALA A 196 -3.58 -3.65 14.50
CA ALA A 196 -3.64 -3.86 15.95
C ALA A 196 -2.68 -4.97 16.43
N ALA A 197 -2.45 -6.00 15.63
CA ALA A 197 -1.44 -7.02 15.94
C ALA A 197 -0.01 -6.46 15.83
N ASN A 198 0.29 -5.68 14.78
CA ASN A 198 1.59 -5.03 14.64
C ASN A 198 1.87 -4.03 15.77
N ARG A 199 0.85 -3.26 16.22
CA ARG A 199 0.93 -2.40 17.41
C ARG A 199 1.39 -3.14 18.66
N LYS A 200 0.86 -4.33 18.91
CA LYS A 200 1.20 -5.12 20.11
C LYS A 200 2.67 -5.52 20.13
N ASP A 201 3.26 -5.72 18.95
CA ASP A 201 4.67 -6.12 18.82
C ASP A 201 5.65 -4.95 18.73
N LEU A 202 5.14 -3.71 18.70
CA LEU A 202 5.96 -2.51 18.55
C LEU A 202 7.13 -2.42 19.54
N PRO A 203 6.98 -2.71 20.86
CA PRO A 203 8.11 -2.67 21.78
C PRO A 203 9.24 -3.63 21.39
N ALA A 204 8.90 -4.81 20.85
CA ALA A 204 9.88 -5.79 20.40
C ALA A 204 10.53 -5.37 19.07
N ILE A 205 9.76 -4.75 18.18
CA ILE A 205 10.26 -4.20 16.90
C ILE A 205 11.24 -3.06 17.16
N VAL A 206 10.88 -2.09 18.01
CA VAL A 206 11.74 -0.97 18.40
C VAL A 206 13.01 -1.50 19.07
N LYS A 207 12.90 -2.48 19.97
CA LYS A 207 14.07 -3.13 20.57
C LYS A 207 14.98 -3.77 19.52
N ALA A 208 14.41 -4.49 18.56
CA ALA A 208 15.20 -5.09 17.47
C ALA A 208 15.87 -4.02 16.60
N ALA A 209 15.18 -2.92 16.29
CA ALA A 209 15.73 -1.78 15.56
C ALA A 209 16.89 -1.11 16.31
N ALA A 210 16.72 -0.84 17.60
CA ALA A 210 17.74 -0.23 18.45
C ALA A 210 18.99 -1.12 18.62
N LEU A 211 18.83 -2.44 18.56
CA LEU A 211 19.92 -3.41 18.64
C LEU A 211 20.50 -3.78 17.26
N HIS A 212 19.98 -3.23 16.17
CA HIS A 212 20.31 -3.63 14.80
C HIS A 212 20.15 -5.14 14.55
N ASP A 213 19.19 -5.77 15.21
CA ASP A 213 18.85 -7.19 15.04
C ASP A 213 17.95 -7.37 13.81
N GLU A 214 18.58 -7.41 12.64
CA GLU A 214 17.88 -7.57 11.35
C GLU A 214 17.07 -8.85 11.27
N GLN A 215 17.53 -9.94 11.88
CA GLN A 215 16.82 -11.21 11.84
C GLN A 215 15.47 -11.11 12.56
N SER A 216 15.46 -10.48 13.74
CA SER A 216 14.21 -10.21 14.46
C SER A 216 13.32 -9.23 13.70
N LEU A 217 13.88 -8.12 13.18
CA LEU A 217 13.12 -7.15 12.38
C LEU A 217 12.47 -7.80 11.16
N ASP A 218 13.20 -8.64 10.44
CA ASP A 218 12.73 -9.33 9.24
C ASP A 218 11.57 -10.27 9.54
N THR A 219 11.50 -10.84 10.75
CA THR A 219 10.33 -11.62 11.19
C THR A 219 9.07 -10.77 11.22
N TYR A 220 9.15 -9.55 11.78
CA TYR A 220 8.01 -8.63 11.86
C TYR A 220 7.65 -8.04 10.49
N ARG A 221 8.66 -7.58 9.73
CA ARG A 221 8.49 -7.05 8.38
C ARG A 221 7.83 -8.06 7.46
N LEU A 222 8.32 -9.31 7.45
CA LEU A 222 7.78 -10.38 6.62
C LEU A 222 6.33 -10.71 6.98
N ARG A 223 6.00 -10.73 8.27
CA ARG A 223 4.62 -10.99 8.72
C ARG A 223 3.68 -9.87 8.28
N ALA A 224 4.06 -8.61 8.47
CA ALA A 224 3.30 -7.44 8.02
C ALA A 224 3.10 -7.44 6.49
N ALA A 225 4.19 -7.62 5.74
CA ALA A 225 4.17 -7.62 4.28
C ALA A 225 3.34 -8.78 3.69
N ARG A 226 3.44 -9.99 4.28
CA ARG A 226 2.57 -11.11 3.90
C ARG A 226 1.12 -10.77 4.12
N ARG A 227 0.78 -10.21 5.29
CA ARG A 227 -0.60 -9.85 5.61
C ARG A 227 -1.16 -8.77 4.68
N ALA A 228 -0.35 -7.77 4.33
CA ALA A 228 -0.70 -6.76 3.34
C ALA A 228 -0.97 -7.38 1.96
N ALA A 229 -0.07 -8.24 1.49
CA ALA A 229 -0.24 -8.93 0.22
C ALA A 229 -1.49 -9.82 0.22
N GLU A 230 -1.79 -10.48 1.33
CA GLU A 230 -2.99 -11.30 1.47
C GLU A 230 -4.28 -10.51 1.35
N ILE A 231 -4.37 -9.38 2.06
CA ILE A 231 -5.55 -8.50 2.02
C ILE A 231 -5.70 -7.94 0.62
N PHE A 232 -4.61 -7.45 0.02
CA PHE A 232 -4.67 -6.89 -1.33
C PHE A 232 -5.08 -7.93 -2.38
N ALA A 233 -4.57 -9.16 -2.28
CA ALA A 233 -4.99 -10.26 -3.16
C ALA A 233 -6.48 -10.59 -3.02
N ASP A 234 -6.99 -10.66 -1.78
CA ASP A 234 -8.42 -10.91 -1.53
C ASP A 234 -9.29 -9.76 -2.04
N SER A 235 -8.86 -8.50 -1.85
CA SER A 235 -9.55 -7.32 -2.37
C SER A 235 -9.60 -7.36 -3.90
N LEU A 236 -8.47 -7.55 -4.59
CA LEU A 236 -8.47 -7.63 -6.05
C LEU A 236 -9.34 -8.77 -6.57
N PHE A 237 -9.19 -9.96 -6.00
CA PHE A 237 -10.01 -11.12 -6.39
C PHE A 237 -11.51 -10.83 -6.26
N THR A 238 -11.89 -10.16 -5.18
CA THR A 238 -13.28 -9.72 -4.96
C THR A 238 -13.73 -8.73 -6.03
N LEU A 239 -12.96 -7.67 -6.28
CA LEU A 239 -13.32 -6.62 -7.24
C LEU A 239 -13.39 -7.14 -8.69
N PHE A 240 -12.49 -8.04 -9.08
CA PHE A 240 -12.56 -8.69 -10.39
C PHE A 240 -13.80 -9.57 -10.51
N THR A 241 -14.12 -10.36 -9.48
CA THR A 241 -15.30 -11.23 -9.47
C THR A 241 -16.60 -10.42 -9.56
N MET A 242 -16.68 -9.29 -8.85
CA MET A 242 -17.82 -8.38 -8.93
C MET A 242 -17.96 -7.75 -10.32
N SER A 243 -16.85 -7.35 -10.93
CA SER A 243 -16.86 -6.84 -12.30
C SER A 243 -17.30 -7.90 -13.32
N ASP A 244 -16.88 -9.17 -13.17
CA ASP A 244 -17.33 -10.27 -14.03
C ASP A 244 -18.87 -10.43 -13.93
N ALA A 245 -19.44 -10.35 -12.72
CA ALA A 245 -20.88 -10.48 -12.51
C ALA A 245 -21.67 -9.35 -13.20
N ALA A 246 -21.19 -8.11 -13.10
CA ALA A 246 -21.82 -6.94 -13.74
C ALA A 246 -21.81 -7.00 -15.28
N GLU A 247 -20.86 -7.71 -15.89
CA GLU A 247 -20.82 -7.93 -17.35
C GLU A 247 -21.89 -8.93 -17.83
N THR A 248 -22.35 -9.83 -16.94
CA THR A 248 -23.33 -10.88 -17.30
C THR A 248 -24.79 -10.49 -17.12
N GLU A 249 -25.07 -9.40 -16.42
CA GLU A 249 -26.44 -8.88 -16.30
C GLU A 249 -26.86 -8.16 -17.58
N PRO A 250 -28.01 -8.49 -18.19
CA PRO A 250 -28.49 -7.81 -19.38
C PRO A 250 -28.71 -6.33 -19.06
N ARG A 251 -28.01 -5.44 -19.77
CA ARG A 251 -28.27 -4.00 -19.65
C ARG A 251 -29.70 -3.72 -20.12
N PRO A 252 -30.50 -2.97 -19.34
CA PRO A 252 -31.88 -2.64 -19.70
C PRO A 252 -31.95 -1.80 -20.99
#